data_AF-X1P8Q6-F1
#
_entry.id   AF-X1P8Q6-F1
#
_cell.length_a   1.000
_cell.length_b   1.000
_cell.length_c   1.000
_cell.angle_alpha   90.00
_cell.angle_beta   90.00
_cell.angle_gamma   90.00
#
_symmetry.space_group_name_H-M   'P 1'
#
loop_
_entity.id
_entity.type
_entity.pdbx_description
1 polymer ?
#
loop_
_entity_poly.entity_id
_entity_poly.type
_entity_poly.pdbx_seq_one_letter_code
_entity_poly.pdbx_strand_id
1 'polypeptide(L)'
;EELIRVRDEDLKYEVGTIYVRTCKGGIERDQLLAPEIITFLKAHDFNKAYSLSNMHAIYLRIEAKAGIEHRDGTGWHSPRRSLDTVLVQWNYVKCKIFLRWKLMGDMALAYVTLDPLKVDKEVFEHHPFLKFWRAT
;
A
#
# COMPACT_ATOMS: atom_id res chain seq x y z
N GLU A 1 6.69 5.18 6.91
CA GLU A 1 8.16 5.13 6.82
C GLU A 1 8.59 4.60 5.46
N GLU A 2 8.13 3.43 5.02
CA GLU A 2 8.50 2.88 3.70
C GLU A 2 8.16 3.84 2.54
N LEU A 3 6.95 4.44 2.55
CA LEU A 3 6.49 5.35 1.50
C LEU A 3 7.40 6.58 1.27
N ILE A 4 8.01 7.13 2.34
CA ILE A 4 8.90 8.31 2.21
C ILE A 4 10.32 7.95 1.76
N ARG A 5 10.62 6.66 1.59
CA ARG A 5 11.92 6.14 1.18
C ARG A 5 11.88 5.50 -0.20
N VAL A 6 10.72 5.45 -0.85
CA VAL A 6 10.57 4.96 -2.22
C VAL A 6 11.39 5.83 -3.14
N ARG A 7 12.17 5.19 -4.01
CA ARG A 7 12.93 5.85 -5.07
C ARG A 7 12.38 5.45 -6.43
N ASP A 8 12.67 6.25 -7.45
CA ASP A 8 12.25 5.94 -8.82
C ASP A 8 12.84 4.60 -9.31
N GLU A 9 14.07 4.27 -8.89
CA GLU A 9 14.73 2.98 -9.17
C GLU A 9 14.01 1.75 -8.59
N ASP A 10 13.14 1.94 -7.58
CA ASP A 10 12.35 0.85 -7.02
C ASP A 10 11.12 0.53 -7.90
N LEU A 11 10.76 1.41 -8.86
CA LEU A 11 9.60 1.27 -9.75
C LEU A 11 10.01 0.68 -11.10
N LYS A 12 9.44 -0.49 -11.41
CA LYS A 12 9.68 -1.24 -12.67
C LYS A 12 8.43 -1.15 -13.54
N TYR A 13 8.25 -0.02 -14.22
CA TYR A 13 7.03 0.30 -14.95
C TYR A 13 6.71 -0.68 -16.09
N GLU A 14 7.74 -1.25 -16.71
CA GLU A 14 7.67 -2.22 -17.80
C GLU A 14 7.02 -3.55 -17.39
N VAL A 15 7.26 -4.00 -16.16
CA VAL A 15 6.64 -5.19 -15.58
C VAL A 15 5.52 -4.87 -14.59
N GLY A 16 5.28 -3.58 -14.33
CA GLY A 16 4.21 -3.10 -13.45
C GLY A 16 4.42 -3.47 -11.99
N THR A 17 5.65 -3.39 -11.47
CA THR A 17 5.94 -3.69 -10.06
C THR A 17 6.70 -2.57 -9.35
N ILE A 18 6.65 -2.61 -8.02
CA ILE A 18 7.48 -1.82 -7.11
C ILE A 18 8.23 -2.76 -6.18
N TYR A 19 9.55 -2.58 -6.05
CA TYR A 19 10.32 -3.26 -5.02
C TYR A 19 10.16 -2.53 -3.69
N VAL A 20 9.51 -3.16 -2.71
CA VAL A 20 9.25 -2.50 -1.43
C VAL A 20 10.25 -2.94 -0.38
N ARG A 21 11.17 -2.02 -0.04
CA ARG A 21 12.10 -2.15 1.08
C ARG A 21 11.35 -1.96 2.39
N THR A 22 11.68 -2.75 3.41
CA THR A 22 11.00 -2.65 4.69
C THR A 22 11.81 -1.85 5.70
N CYS A 23 11.12 -0.99 6.44
CA CYS A 23 11.74 -0.25 7.55
C CYS A 23 11.60 -1.00 8.88
N LYS A 24 10.55 -1.83 9.02
CA LYS A 24 10.16 -2.48 10.28
C LYS A 24 9.71 -3.91 10.07
N GLY A 25 10.66 -4.82 9.85
CA GLY A 25 10.47 -6.27 9.99
C GLY A 25 9.42 -6.93 9.07
N GLY A 26 8.93 -6.22 8.04
CA GLY A 26 8.12 -6.79 6.98
C GLY A 26 8.97 -7.62 6.00
N ILE A 27 8.32 -8.19 5.00
CA ILE A 27 9.00 -8.96 3.96
C ILE A 27 9.30 -8.03 2.79
N GLU A 28 10.58 -7.86 2.45
CA GLU A 28 10.95 -7.14 1.22
C GLU A 28 10.63 -8.00 0.01
N ARG A 29 9.95 -7.40 -0.98
CA ARG A 29 9.60 -8.08 -2.23
C ARG A 29 9.17 -7.09 -3.29
N ASP A 30 9.16 -7.55 -4.53
CA ASP A 30 8.34 -6.93 -5.57
C ASP A 30 6.84 -7.09 -5.24
N GLN A 31 6.08 -6.03 -5.49
CA GLN A 31 4.63 -5.98 -5.39
C GLN A 31 4.06 -5.38 -6.67
N LEU A 32 2.92 -5.91 -7.13
CA LEU A 32 2.25 -5.32 -8.30
C LEU A 32 1.84 -3.87 -8.03
N LEU A 33 2.07 -3.02 -9.02
CA LEU A 33 1.47 -1.69 -9.12
C LEU A 33 0.10 -1.82 -9.75
N ALA A 34 -0.90 -1.20 -9.14
CA ALA A 34 -2.21 -1.10 -9.76
C ALA A 34 -2.10 -0.19 -11.01
N PRO A 35 -2.58 -0.60 -12.20
CA PRO A 35 -2.49 0.22 -13.40
C PRO A 35 -3.04 1.64 -13.22
N GLU A 36 -4.09 1.78 -12.41
CA GLU A 36 -4.77 3.03 -12.13
C GLU A 36 -3.87 4.09 -11.47
N ILE A 37 -2.81 3.68 -10.76
CA ILE A 37 -1.92 4.62 -10.07
C ILE A 37 -0.65 4.96 -10.86
N ILE A 38 -0.36 4.26 -11.97
CA ILE A 38 0.92 4.37 -12.70
C ILE A 38 1.16 5.80 -13.21
N THR A 39 0.13 6.45 -13.76
CA THR A 39 0.27 7.82 -14.29
C THR A 39 0.66 8.82 -13.20
N PHE A 40 0.13 8.67 -11.99
CA PHE A 40 0.49 9.53 -10.85
C PHE A 40 1.93 9.30 -10.39
N LEU A 41 2.39 8.05 -10.43
CA LEU A 41 3.78 7.70 -10.10
C LEU A 41 4.75 8.30 -11.12
N LYS A 42 4.47 8.16 -12.42
CA LYS A 42 5.31 8.75 -13.48
C LYS A 42 5.40 10.28 -13.42
N ALA A 43 4.35 10.93 -12.92
CA ALA A 43 4.33 12.38 -12.75
C ALA A 43 4.97 12.86 -11.43
N HIS A 44 5.36 11.94 -10.53
CA HIS A 44 5.90 12.28 -9.23
C HIS A 44 7.39 12.60 -9.29
N ASP A 45 7.81 13.66 -8.58
CA ASP A 45 9.22 13.96 -8.36
C ASP A 45 9.77 13.19 -7.16
N PHE A 46 10.44 12.06 -7.43
CA PHE A 46 11.07 11.22 -6.40
C PHE A 46 12.35 11.80 -5.81
N ASN A 47 12.91 12.90 -6.36
CA ASN A 47 14.05 13.58 -5.74
C ASN A 47 13.61 14.46 -4.55
N LYS A 48 12.31 14.73 -4.44
CA LYS A 48 11.75 15.48 -3.32
C LYS A 48 11.72 14.62 -2.06
N ALA A 49 12.50 15.02 -1.06
CA ALA A 49 12.48 14.39 0.25
C ALA A 49 11.17 14.69 1.01
N TYR A 50 10.58 13.66 1.60
CA TYR A 50 9.43 13.77 2.50
C TYR A 50 9.80 13.31 3.91
N SER A 51 9.38 14.06 4.91
CA SER A 51 9.39 13.62 6.32
C SER A 51 8.04 13.03 6.73
N LEU A 52 7.99 12.34 7.87
CA LEU A 52 6.73 11.87 8.44
C LEU A 52 5.75 13.01 8.72
N SER A 53 6.26 14.18 9.16
CA SER A 53 5.45 15.38 9.36
C SER A 53 4.88 15.91 8.04
N ASN A 54 5.64 15.83 6.93
CA ASN A 54 5.12 16.18 5.61
C ASN A 54 3.96 15.26 5.20
N MET A 55 4.09 13.95 5.44
CA MET A 55 3.01 12.99 5.13
C MET A 55 1.74 13.28 5.93
N HIS A 56 1.89 13.61 7.21
CA HIS A 56 0.77 14.03 8.05
C HIS A 56 0.10 15.30 7.50
N ALA A 57 0.88 16.34 7.17
CA ALA A 57 0.34 17.57 6.61
C ALA A 57 -0.30 17.38 5.22
N ILE A 58 0.21 16.46 4.39
CA ILE A 58 -0.44 16.08 3.12
C ILE A 58 -1.81 15.45 3.40
N TYR A 59 -1.88 14.51 4.35
CA TYR A 59 -3.12 13.85 4.72
C TYR A 59 -4.18 14.83 5.22
N LEU A 60 -3.83 15.75 6.13
CA LEU A 60 -4.75 16.80 6.59
C LEU A 60 -5.28 17.68 5.45
N ARG A 61 -4.43 18.01 4.48
CA ARG A 61 -4.86 18.78 3.30
C ARG A 61 -5.80 17.98 2.40
N ILE A 62 -5.64 16.66 2.31
CA ILE A 62 -6.55 15.79 1.58
C ILE A 62 -7.91 15.75 2.28
N GLU A 63 -7.95 15.56 3.60
CA GLU A 63 -9.20 15.57 4.38
C GLU A 63 -9.94 16.90 4.22
N ALA A 64 -9.25 18.03 4.37
CA ALA A 64 -9.84 19.35 4.20
C ALA A 64 -10.43 19.55 2.80
N LYS A 65 -9.71 19.12 1.75
CA LYS A 65 -10.19 19.19 0.36
C LYS A 65 -11.38 18.27 0.08
N ALA A 66 -11.47 17.16 0.80
CA ALA A 66 -12.60 16.23 0.73
C ALA A 66 -13.79 16.68 1.58
N GLY A 67 -13.69 17.78 2.33
CA GLY A 67 -14.73 18.23 3.26
C GLY A 67 -14.89 17.31 4.48
N ILE A 68 -13.83 16.57 4.84
CA ILE A 68 -13.83 15.63 5.96
C ILE A 68 -13.25 16.35 7.18
N GLU A 69 -13.98 16.31 8.29
CA GLU A 69 -13.48 16.79 9.58
C GLU A 69 -12.38 15.84 10.10
N HIS A 70 -11.24 16.42 10.50
CA HIS A 70 -10.14 15.63 11.03
C HIS A 70 -10.52 15.01 12.37
N ARG A 71 -10.23 13.72 12.53
CA ARG A 71 -10.46 12.99 13.77
C ARG A 71 -9.14 12.63 14.44
N ASP A 72 -9.04 12.94 15.73
CA ASP A 72 -7.86 12.57 16.54
C ASP A 72 -7.55 11.08 16.46
N GLY A 73 -6.27 10.76 16.33
CA GLY A 73 -5.78 9.39 16.17
C GLY A 73 -5.86 8.84 14.73
N THR A 74 -6.34 9.64 13.77
CA THR A 74 -6.25 9.34 12.33
C THR A 74 -5.01 9.97 11.71
N GLY A 75 -4.58 9.47 10.55
CA GLY A 75 -3.46 10.04 9.83
C GLY A 75 -3.18 9.31 8.53
N TRP A 76 -2.02 9.57 7.92
CA TRP A 76 -1.64 8.97 6.64
C TRP A 76 -1.52 7.42 6.68
N HIS A 77 -1.52 6.81 7.87
CA HIS A 77 -1.63 5.36 8.05
C HIS A 77 -3.07 4.83 7.98
N SER A 78 -4.08 5.67 8.16
CA SER A 78 -5.50 5.30 8.15
C SER A 78 -5.91 4.57 6.87
N PRO A 79 -5.54 5.00 5.65
CA PRO A 79 -5.91 4.29 4.43
C PRO A 79 -5.45 2.82 4.42
N ARG A 80 -4.23 2.57 4.91
CA ARG A 80 -3.70 1.20 5.03
C ARG A 80 -4.45 0.38 6.08
N ARG A 81 -4.83 0.98 7.21
CA ARG A 81 -5.65 0.30 8.24
C ARG A 81 -7.04 -0.03 7.70
N SER A 82 -7.69 0.91 7.02
CA SER A 82 -8.98 0.69 6.37
C SER A 82 -8.90 -0.44 5.34
N LEU A 83 -7.82 -0.49 4.57
CA LEU A 83 -7.58 -1.58 3.63
C LEU A 83 -7.44 -2.93 4.34
N ASP A 84 -6.66 -3.01 5.41
CA ASP A 84 -6.55 -4.22 6.23
C ASP A 84 -7.91 -4.65 6.79
N THR A 85 -8.66 -3.73 7.41
CA THR A 85 -9.98 -4.01 8.00
C THR A 85 -10.95 -4.64 7.02
N VAL A 86 -10.97 -4.17 5.76
CA VAL A 86 -11.88 -4.71 4.74
C VAL A 86 -11.33 -6.02 4.16
N LEU A 87 -10.06 -6.07 3.77
CA LEU A 87 -9.49 -7.23 3.09
C LEU A 87 -9.38 -8.47 3.99
N VAL A 88 -9.20 -8.33 5.30
CA VAL A 88 -9.17 -9.49 6.22
C VAL A 88 -10.51 -10.22 6.29
N GLN A 89 -11.63 -9.53 6.05
CA GLN A 89 -12.97 -10.15 6.00
C GLN A 89 -13.16 -10.99 4.74
N TRP A 90 -12.52 -10.60 3.63
CA TRP A 90 -12.51 -11.39 2.40
C TRP A 90 -11.54 -12.57 2.49
N ASN A 91 -10.28 -12.30 2.83
CA ASN A 91 -9.28 -13.34 3.00
C ASN A 91 -8.12 -12.85 3.88
N TYR A 92 -8.04 -13.36 5.11
CA TYR A 92 -7.01 -13.01 6.08
C TYR A 92 -5.58 -13.24 5.54
N VAL A 93 -5.29 -14.44 5.04
CA VAL A 93 -3.93 -14.83 4.62
C VAL A 93 -3.45 -13.98 3.44
N LYS A 94 -4.28 -13.85 2.40
CA LYS A 94 -3.97 -13.04 1.22
C LYS A 94 -3.81 -11.56 1.57
N CYS A 95 -4.66 -11.03 2.47
CA CYS A 95 -4.51 -9.68 3.00
C CYS A 95 -3.14 -9.46 3.64
N LYS A 96 -2.72 -10.36 4.55
CA LYS A 96 -1.43 -10.22 5.24
C LYS A 96 -0.24 -10.35 4.29
N ILE A 97 -0.30 -11.23 3.29
CA ILE A 97 0.73 -11.34 2.24
C ILE A 97 0.79 -10.05 1.40
N PHE A 98 -0.37 -9.51 0.99
CA PHE A 98 -0.46 -8.27 0.23
C PHE A 98 0.10 -7.08 1.01
N LEU A 99 -0.22 -7.00 2.30
CA LEU A 99 0.34 -6.01 3.21
C LEU A 99 1.77 -6.35 3.65
N ARG A 100 2.36 -7.46 3.21
CA ARG A 100 3.73 -7.90 3.57
C ARG A 100 3.94 -8.08 5.07
N TRP A 101 2.89 -8.43 5.79
CA TRP A 101 2.94 -8.74 7.21
C TRP A 101 3.35 -10.20 7.40
N LYS A 102 4.19 -10.46 8.40
CA LYS A 102 4.51 -11.82 8.79
C LYS A 102 3.26 -12.51 9.31
N LEU A 103 3.00 -13.71 8.82
CA LEU A 103 1.96 -14.59 9.33
C LEU A 103 2.47 -15.24 10.63
N MET A 104 2.52 -14.47 11.72
CA MET A 104 2.96 -14.95 13.03
C MET A 104 1.76 -15.41 13.87
N GLY A 105 1.96 -16.40 14.72
CA GLY A 105 0.98 -16.85 15.74
C GLY A 105 0.30 -18.19 15.47
N ASP A 106 0.35 -18.70 14.23
CA ASP A 106 -0.11 -20.04 13.87
C ASP A 106 0.98 -20.74 13.05
N MET A 107 1.48 -21.87 13.56
CA MET A 107 2.53 -22.66 12.90
C MET A 107 2.12 -23.13 11.51
N ALA A 108 0.82 -23.37 11.26
CA ALA A 108 0.33 -23.77 9.95
C ALA A 108 0.51 -22.64 8.92
N LEU A 109 0.34 -21.38 9.34
CA LEU A 109 0.46 -20.23 8.45
C LEU A 109 1.92 -19.92 8.08
N ALA A 110 2.89 -20.35 8.89
CA ALA A 110 4.32 -20.18 8.60
C ALA A 110 4.77 -20.98 7.36
N TYR A 111 4.03 -22.02 6.98
CA TYR A 111 4.33 -22.87 5.81
C TYR A 111 3.53 -22.50 4.56
N VAL A 112 2.74 -21.43 4.59
CA VAL A 112 1.97 -20.99 3.43
C VAL A 112 2.93 -20.44 2.37
N THR A 113 2.99 -21.09 1.21
CA THR A 113 3.84 -20.75 0.07
C THR A 113 3.03 -20.21 -1.12
N LEU A 114 2.19 -19.21 -0.87
CA LEU A 114 1.50 -18.52 -1.96
C LEU A 114 2.46 -17.59 -2.71
N ASP A 115 2.36 -17.58 -4.04
CA ASP A 115 3.05 -16.62 -4.90
C ASP A 115 2.53 -15.20 -4.63
N PRO A 116 3.35 -14.29 -4.08
CA PRO A 116 2.88 -12.96 -3.69
C PRO A 116 2.33 -12.13 -4.86
N LEU A 117 2.85 -12.30 -6.08
CA LEU A 117 2.36 -11.53 -7.24
C LEU A 117 0.99 -12.03 -7.70
N LYS A 118 0.73 -13.33 -7.60
CA LYS A 118 -0.63 -13.87 -7.82
C LYS A 118 -1.60 -13.36 -6.76
N VAL A 119 -1.17 -13.32 -5.50
CA VAL A 119 -1.98 -12.73 -4.41
C VAL A 119 -2.29 -11.27 -4.69
N ASP A 120 -1.31 -10.47 -5.12
CA ASP A 120 -1.53 -9.06 -5.44
C ASP A 120 -2.60 -8.89 -6.54
N LYS A 121 -2.55 -9.72 -7.58
CA LYS A 121 -3.54 -9.71 -8.67
C LYS A 121 -4.95 -9.99 -8.17
N GLU A 122 -5.11 -11.04 -7.37
CA GLU A 122 -6.41 -11.40 -6.79
C GLU A 122 -6.91 -10.32 -5.81
N VAL A 123 -6.01 -9.69 -5.05
CA VAL A 123 -6.38 -8.54 -4.20
C VAL A 123 -6.90 -7.39 -5.04
N PHE A 124 -6.34 -7.09 -6.21
CA PHE A 124 -6.85 -6.03 -7.09
C PHE A 124 -8.29 -6.28 -7.55
N GLU A 125 -8.67 -7.54 -7.79
CA GLU A 125 -10.04 -7.94 -8.15
C GLU A 125 -11.03 -7.67 -6.99
N HIS A 126 -10.57 -7.75 -5.75
CA HIS A 126 -11.36 -7.51 -4.54
C HIS A 126 -11.06 -6.17 -3.85
N HIS A 127 -10.23 -5.31 -4.44
CA HIS A 127 -9.72 -4.12 -3.75
C HIS A 127 -10.84 -3.08 -3.57
N PRO A 128 -11.23 -2.74 -2.33
CA PRO A 128 -12.43 -1.96 -2.06
C PRO A 128 -12.37 -0.52 -2.61
N PHE A 129 -11.16 0.01 -2.75
CA PHE A 129 -10.94 1.41 -3.11
C PHE A 129 -10.37 1.62 -4.51
N LEU A 130 -9.98 0.56 -5.24
CA LEU A 130 -9.22 0.73 -6.49
C LEU A 130 -10.09 1.34 -7.59
N LYS A 131 -11.38 0.97 -7.61
CA LYS A 131 -12.38 1.52 -8.52
C LYS A 131 -12.48 3.05 -8.51
N PHE A 132 -12.13 3.72 -7.40
CA PHE A 132 -12.21 5.18 -7.30
C PHE A 132 -11.10 5.88 -8.11
N TRP A 133 -10.04 5.17 -8.48
CA TRP A 133 -8.93 5.68 -9.30
C TRP A 133 -9.16 5.52 -10.80
N ARG A 134 -10.20 4.79 -11.22
CA ARG A 134 -10.52 4.56 -12.65
C ARG A 134 -11.25 5.74 -13.30
N ALA A 135 -11.76 6.67 -12.50
CA ALA A 135 -12.60 7.78 -12.94
C ALA A 135 -11.82 9.10 -13.17
N THR A 136 -10.50 9.07 -13.06
CA THR A 136 -9.58 10.20 -13.29
C THR A 136 -8.78 9.97 -14.57
#